data_AF-A0A967YI06-F1
#
_entry.id   AF-A0A967YI06-F1
#
_cell.length_a   1.000
_cell.length_b   1.000
_cell.length_c   1.000
_cell.angle_alpha   90.00
_cell.angle_beta   90.00
_cell.angle_gamma   90.00
#
_symmetry.space_group_name_H-M   'P 1'
#
loop_
_entity.id
_entity.type
_entity.pdbx_description
1 polymer ?
#
loop_
_entity_poly.entity_id
_entity_poly.type
_entity_poly.pdbx_seq_one_letter_code
_entity_poly.pdbx_strand_id
1 'polypeptide(L)'
;MEHPLKNELFLLKKTIERIPFTYPEKEKKEFEDKYHLFEANQEVKREDIDNLVIEIGKATWPHRKAYEEFIRNYAQDKLEEYFKMHLDKAVLDKYEEFVKQGGDIKDYRRTKDFEEYFTPEENMAIEKALFTAHDEVKIFLQGVINDKRSEYEESLKIFEQKQKDLANMVASLKEIAAKSEKWAPEILDKIKKFEEGWSVVERDFDEDKLKHEIEY
;
A
#
# COMPACT_ATOMS: atom_id res chain seq x y z
N MET A 1 3.58 -19.65 -24.84
CA MET A 1 3.95 -18.30 -25.28
C MET A 1 3.82 -17.39 -24.08
N GLU A 2 4.81 -16.53 -23.86
CA GLU A 2 4.79 -15.56 -22.75
C GLU A 2 3.86 -14.39 -23.10
N HIS A 3 3.07 -13.90 -22.15
CA HIS A 3 2.11 -12.83 -22.39
C HIS A 3 2.85 -11.51 -22.73
N PRO A 4 2.43 -10.74 -23.76
CA PRO A 4 3.14 -9.52 -24.17
C PRO A 4 3.22 -8.44 -23.09
N LEU A 5 2.24 -8.42 -22.17
CA LEU A 5 2.13 -7.49 -21.04
C LEU A 5 2.38 -8.15 -19.67
N LYS A 6 3.35 -9.06 -19.59
CA LYS A 6 3.63 -9.83 -18.37
C LYS A 6 3.94 -8.95 -17.16
N ASN A 7 4.63 -7.83 -17.36
CA ASN A 7 5.03 -6.94 -16.26
C ASN A 7 3.82 -6.20 -15.68
N GLU A 8 2.94 -5.70 -16.54
CA GLU A 8 1.71 -5.02 -16.16
C GLU A 8 0.76 -5.97 -15.44
N LEU A 9 0.61 -7.21 -15.93
CA LEU A 9 -0.14 -8.26 -15.24
C LEU A 9 0.46 -8.60 -13.87
N PHE A 10 1.79 -8.64 -13.76
CA PHE A 10 2.45 -8.86 -12.47
C PHE A 10 2.13 -7.73 -11.47
N LEU A 11 2.15 -6.47 -11.91
CA LEU A 11 1.76 -5.33 -11.08
C LEU A 11 0.29 -5.40 -10.66
N LEU A 12 -0.61 -5.75 -11.58
CA LEU A 12 -2.03 -5.96 -11.27
C LEU A 12 -2.20 -7.06 -10.22
N LYS A 13 -1.54 -8.20 -10.38
CA LYS A 13 -1.57 -9.29 -9.39
C LYS A 13 -1.09 -8.82 -8.02
N LYS A 14 0.03 -8.10 -7.97
CA LYS A 14 0.57 -7.55 -6.72
C LYS A 14 -0.37 -6.52 -6.07
N THR A 15 -1.11 -5.77 -6.89
CA THR A 15 -2.12 -4.82 -6.43
C THR A 15 -3.28 -5.55 -5.74
N ILE A 16 -3.77 -6.65 -6.34
CA ILE A 16 -4.84 -7.48 -5.76
C ILE A 16 -4.38 -8.20 -4.48
N GLU A 17 -3.15 -8.74 -4.46
CA GLU A 17 -2.56 -9.38 -3.27
C GLU A 17 -2.41 -8.43 -2.08
N ARG A 18 -2.34 -7.12 -2.33
CA ARG A 18 -2.22 -6.06 -1.29
C ARG A 18 -3.57 -5.54 -0.80
N ILE A 19 -4.69 -6.01 -1.35
CA ILE A 19 -6.02 -5.64 -0.86
C ILE A 19 -6.16 -6.11 0.60
N PRO A 20 -6.50 -5.21 1.56
CA PRO A 20 -6.69 -5.61 2.95
C PRO A 20 -7.76 -6.69 3.09
N PHE A 21 -7.59 -7.60 4.04
CA PHE A 21 -8.59 -8.66 4.30
C PHE A 21 -9.95 -8.12 4.74
N THR A 22 -10.01 -6.86 5.18
CA THR A 22 -11.23 -6.16 5.58
C THR A 22 -12.06 -5.68 4.40
N TYR A 23 -11.51 -5.72 3.18
CA TYR A 23 -12.25 -5.41 1.97
C TYR A 23 -13.24 -6.55 1.64
N PRO A 24 -14.45 -6.27 1.12
CA PRO A 24 -15.42 -7.32 0.83
C PRO A 24 -14.88 -8.39 -0.14
N GLU A 25 -14.87 -9.65 0.31
CA GLU A 25 -14.29 -10.77 -0.45
C GLU A 25 -14.95 -10.95 -1.83
N LYS A 26 -16.26 -10.66 -1.93
CA LYS A 26 -16.98 -10.70 -3.20
C LYS A 26 -16.39 -9.73 -4.22
N GLU A 27 -16.13 -8.49 -3.81
CA GLU A 27 -15.59 -7.44 -4.69
C GLU A 27 -14.13 -7.73 -5.04
N LYS A 28 -13.34 -8.23 -4.07
CA LYS A 28 -11.97 -8.69 -4.32
C LYS A 28 -11.94 -9.77 -5.41
N LYS A 29 -12.84 -10.76 -5.32
CA LYS A 29 -12.94 -11.83 -6.31
C LYS A 29 -13.27 -11.31 -7.71
N GLU A 30 -14.09 -10.26 -7.82
CA GLU A 30 -14.36 -9.63 -9.13
C GLU A 30 -13.08 -9.06 -9.76
N PHE A 31 -12.13 -8.54 -8.97
CA PHE A 31 -10.81 -8.12 -9.46
C PHE A 31 -9.92 -9.30 -9.86
N GLU A 32 -9.94 -10.40 -9.10
CA GLU A 32 -9.22 -11.64 -9.43
C GLU A 32 -9.73 -12.25 -10.74
N ASP A 33 -11.05 -12.31 -10.92
CA ASP A 33 -11.69 -12.79 -12.15
C ASP A 33 -11.30 -11.90 -13.35
N LYS A 34 -11.31 -10.57 -13.19
CA LYS A 34 -10.82 -9.62 -14.21
C LYS A 34 -9.34 -9.86 -14.55
N TYR A 35 -8.48 -10.07 -13.55
CA TYR A 35 -7.07 -10.40 -13.75
C TYR A 35 -6.89 -11.66 -14.60
N HIS A 36 -7.63 -12.74 -14.29
CA HIS A 36 -7.55 -13.99 -15.05
C HIS A 36 -8.04 -13.83 -16.49
N LEU A 37 -9.06 -12.99 -16.72
CA LEU A 37 -9.50 -12.65 -18.07
C LEU A 37 -8.40 -11.92 -18.87
N PHE A 38 -7.69 -10.98 -18.24
CA PHE A 38 -6.59 -10.27 -18.88
C PHE A 38 -5.38 -11.19 -19.12
N GLU A 39 -5.04 -12.06 -18.18
CA GLU A 39 -3.95 -13.04 -18.31
C GLU A 39 -4.19 -14.04 -19.47
N ALA A 40 -5.44 -14.43 -19.69
CA ALA A 40 -5.84 -15.32 -20.79
C ALA A 40 -5.95 -14.62 -22.16
N ASN A 41 -6.02 -13.29 -22.21
CA ASN A 41 -6.28 -12.52 -23.42
C ASN A 41 -5.05 -11.73 -23.90
N GLN A 42 -4.34 -12.25 -24.90
CA GLN A 42 -3.15 -11.60 -25.47
C GLN A 42 -3.42 -10.26 -26.17
N GLU A 43 -4.68 -9.93 -26.46
CA GLU A 43 -5.09 -8.69 -27.11
C GLU A 43 -5.50 -7.59 -26.12
N VAL A 44 -5.39 -7.84 -24.80
CA VAL A 44 -5.66 -6.82 -23.78
C VAL A 44 -4.73 -5.64 -23.96
N LYS A 45 -5.26 -4.42 -23.86
CA LYS A 45 -4.43 -3.22 -23.95
C LYS A 45 -3.81 -2.93 -22.60
N ARG A 46 -2.59 -2.41 -22.62
CA ARG A 46 -1.90 -1.92 -21.42
C ARG A 46 -2.76 -0.93 -20.62
N GLU A 47 -3.43 -0.02 -21.32
CA GLU A 47 -4.32 0.98 -20.73
C GLU A 47 -5.45 0.35 -19.90
N ASP A 48 -5.99 -0.79 -20.33
CA ASP A 48 -7.05 -1.48 -19.59
C ASP A 48 -6.52 -2.06 -18.26
N ILE A 49 -5.29 -2.57 -18.26
CA ILE A 49 -4.62 -3.06 -17.05
C ILE A 49 -4.31 -1.90 -16.09
N ASP A 50 -3.73 -0.82 -16.60
CA ASP A 50 -3.39 0.36 -15.81
C ASP A 50 -4.65 0.99 -15.18
N ASN A 51 -5.75 1.08 -15.94
CA ASN A 51 -7.03 1.55 -15.44
C ASN A 51 -7.59 0.66 -14.32
N LEU A 52 -7.46 -0.67 -14.44
CA LEU A 52 -7.90 -1.59 -13.40
C LEU A 52 -7.08 -1.45 -12.11
N VAL A 53 -5.76 -1.23 -12.22
CA VAL A 53 -4.90 -0.95 -11.06
C VAL A 53 -5.37 0.31 -10.32
N ILE A 54 -5.71 1.37 -11.07
CA ILE A 54 -6.25 2.61 -10.49
C ILE A 54 -7.64 2.38 -9.87
N GLU A 55 -8.52 1.62 -10.54
CA GLU A 55 -9.85 1.25 -10.05
C GLU A 55 -9.76 0.54 -8.69
N ILE A 56 -8.90 -0.48 -8.59
CA ILE A 56 -8.65 -1.20 -7.34
C ILE A 56 -8.06 -0.26 -6.28
N GLY A 57 -7.07 0.55 -6.67
CA GLY A 57 -6.44 1.52 -5.78
C GLY A 57 -7.43 2.47 -5.14
N LYS A 58 -8.35 3.03 -5.94
CA LYS A 58 -9.46 3.86 -5.48
C LYS A 58 -10.40 3.05 -4.59
N ALA A 59 -10.97 1.96 -5.07
CA ALA A 59 -11.99 1.17 -4.34
C ALA A 59 -11.50 0.73 -2.95
N THR A 60 -10.23 0.36 -2.85
CA THR A 60 -9.65 -0.19 -1.60
C THR A 60 -9.03 0.86 -0.70
N TRP A 61 -8.91 2.12 -1.12
CA TRP A 61 -8.20 3.15 -0.37
C TRP A 61 -8.76 3.37 1.05
N PRO A 62 -10.08 3.46 1.28
CA PRO A 62 -10.61 3.63 2.64
C PRO A 62 -10.23 2.47 3.56
N HIS A 63 -10.32 1.23 3.05
CA HIS A 63 -9.95 0.03 3.80
C HIS A 63 -8.45 0.00 4.12
N ARG A 64 -7.60 0.39 3.16
CA ARG A 64 -6.14 0.50 3.38
C ARG A 64 -5.81 1.52 4.46
N LYS A 65 -6.41 2.70 4.41
CA LYS A 65 -6.16 3.76 5.40
C LYS A 65 -6.67 3.41 6.79
N ALA A 66 -7.86 2.83 6.90
CA ALA A 66 -8.36 2.31 8.17
C ALA A 66 -7.46 1.19 8.73
N TYR A 67 -6.99 0.29 7.85
CA TYR A 67 -6.07 -0.79 8.25
C TYR A 67 -4.71 -0.26 8.72
N GLU A 68 -4.12 0.72 8.01
CA GLU A 68 -2.88 1.40 8.39
C GLU A 68 -3.02 2.15 9.73
N GLU A 69 -4.17 2.78 9.98
CA GLU A 69 -4.46 3.41 11.26
C GLU A 69 -4.49 2.39 12.39
N PHE A 70 -5.11 1.22 12.17
CA PHE A 70 -5.11 0.14 13.15
C PHE A 70 -3.72 -0.46 13.39
N ILE A 71 -2.90 -0.62 12.34
CA ILE A 71 -1.49 -1.02 12.50
C ILE A 71 -0.78 -0.07 13.45
N ARG A 72 -0.88 1.24 13.19
CA ARG A 72 -0.23 2.29 13.97
C ARG A 72 -0.70 2.31 15.43
N ASN A 73 -2.00 2.12 15.65
CA ASN A 73 -2.58 2.25 16.98
C ASN A 73 -2.42 0.98 17.84
N TYR A 74 -2.34 -0.20 17.22
CA TYR A 74 -2.44 -1.48 17.94
C TYR A 74 -1.31 -2.47 17.70
N ALA A 75 -0.57 -2.38 16.59
CA ALA A 75 0.37 -3.43 16.20
C ALA A 75 1.82 -2.96 16.00
N GLN A 76 2.10 -1.67 16.21
CA GLN A 76 3.45 -1.14 16.03
C GLN A 76 4.47 -1.85 16.94
N ASP A 77 4.15 -2.03 18.22
CA ASP A 77 5.03 -2.73 19.17
C ASP A 77 5.04 -4.25 18.94
N LYS A 78 3.96 -4.80 18.36
CA LYS A 78 3.84 -6.23 18.06
C LYS A 78 4.75 -6.68 16.94
N LEU A 79 5.03 -5.81 15.97
CA LEU A 79 6.00 -6.13 14.92
C LEU A 79 7.38 -6.41 15.51
N GLU A 80 7.84 -5.56 16.42
CA GLU A 80 9.14 -5.72 17.06
C GLU A 80 9.17 -6.95 17.98
N GLU A 81 8.10 -7.19 18.74
CA GLU A 81 7.95 -8.38 19.58
C GLU A 81 8.06 -9.67 18.76
N TYR A 82 7.24 -9.83 17.72
CA TYR A 82 7.26 -11.02 16.87
C TYR A 82 8.57 -11.14 16.11
N PHE A 83 9.14 -10.04 15.62
CA PHE A 83 10.45 -10.05 14.97
C PHE A 83 11.52 -10.66 15.88
N LYS A 84 11.61 -10.20 17.13
CA LYS A 84 12.58 -10.71 18.12
C LYS A 84 12.34 -12.18 18.45
N MET A 85 11.08 -12.64 18.48
CA MET A 85 10.74 -14.04 18.75
C MET A 85 11.23 -15.02 17.67
N HIS A 86 11.39 -14.55 16.43
CA HIS A 86 11.83 -15.38 15.30
C HIS A 86 13.33 -15.35 15.05
N LEU A 87 14.09 -14.56 15.81
CA LEU A 87 15.55 -14.59 15.78
C LEU A 87 16.08 -15.70 16.69
N ASP A 88 17.15 -16.36 16.24
CA ASP A 88 17.93 -17.17 17.18
C ASP A 88 18.65 -16.25 18.19
N LYS A 89 19.05 -16.84 19.32
CA LYS A 89 19.63 -16.07 20.42
C LYS A 89 20.89 -15.29 20.01
N ALA A 90 21.75 -15.84 19.16
CA ALA A 90 22.98 -15.17 18.78
C ALA A 90 22.70 -13.94 17.90
N VAL A 91 21.77 -14.07 16.95
CA VAL A 91 21.34 -12.95 16.09
C VAL A 91 20.55 -11.91 16.89
N LEU A 92 19.71 -12.34 17.83
CA LEU A 92 18.96 -11.44 18.72
C LEU A 92 19.91 -10.60 19.59
N ASP A 93 20.86 -11.24 20.29
CA ASP A 93 21.82 -10.54 21.16
C ASP A 93 22.61 -9.49 20.35
N LYS A 94 23.01 -9.85 19.12
CA LYS A 94 23.71 -8.96 18.19
C LYS A 94 22.81 -7.83 17.67
N TYR A 95 21.55 -8.13 17.36
CA TYR A 95 20.56 -7.12 16.97
C TYR A 95 20.29 -6.12 18.10
N GLU A 96 20.17 -6.57 19.34
CA GLU A 96 19.99 -5.65 20.47
C GLU A 96 21.20 -4.74 20.69
N GLU A 97 22.42 -5.23 20.43
CA GLU A 97 23.63 -4.41 20.46
C GLU A 97 23.64 -3.38 19.33
N PHE A 98 23.24 -3.76 18.11
CA PHE A 98 23.05 -2.83 16.99
C PHE A 98 22.07 -1.70 17.35
N VAL A 99 20.93 -2.03 17.98
CA VAL A 99 19.93 -1.05 18.41
C VAL A 99 20.49 -0.10 19.48
N LYS A 100 21.28 -0.60 20.45
CA LYS A 100 21.93 0.24 21.46
C LYS A 100 22.91 1.25 20.86
N GLN A 101 23.49 0.93 19.71
CA GLN A 101 24.39 1.81 18.96
C GLN A 101 23.63 2.84 18.09
N GLY A 102 22.31 2.88 18.17
CA GLY A 102 21.45 3.81 17.44
C GLY A 102 20.88 3.24 16.14
N GLY A 103 21.05 1.95 15.88
CA GLY A 103 20.42 1.28 14.75
C GLY A 103 18.90 1.11 14.91
N ASP A 104 18.17 1.12 13.80
CA ASP A 104 16.75 0.80 13.75
C ASP A 104 16.51 -0.27 12.68
N ILE A 105 15.63 -1.23 12.97
CA ILE A 105 15.19 -2.23 11.99
C ILE A 105 14.40 -1.60 10.85
N LYS A 106 13.82 -0.41 11.05
CA LYS A 106 13.19 0.37 9.97
C LYS A 106 14.20 0.85 8.92
N ASP A 107 15.49 0.85 9.28
CA ASP A 107 16.61 1.17 8.39
C ASP A 107 17.25 -0.07 7.75
N TYR A 108 16.65 -1.24 7.95
CA TYR A 108 17.01 -2.49 7.27
C TYR A 108 17.09 -2.24 5.74
N ARG A 109 18.27 -2.49 5.16
CA ARG A 109 18.63 -2.23 3.73
C ARG A 109 18.73 -0.77 3.28
N ARG A 110 18.61 0.20 4.18
CA ARG A 110 18.74 1.63 3.85
C ARG A 110 20.12 2.20 4.17
N THR A 111 20.87 1.56 5.07
CA THR A 111 22.19 2.01 5.51
C THR A 111 23.26 0.96 5.23
N LYS A 112 24.46 1.42 4.85
CA LYS A 112 25.64 0.56 4.74
C LYS A 112 26.02 -0.07 6.07
N ASP A 113 25.79 0.67 7.16
CA ASP A 113 26.10 0.23 8.51
C ASP A 113 25.41 -1.10 8.86
N PHE A 114 24.19 -1.32 8.35
CA PHE A 114 23.48 -2.57 8.53
C PHE A 114 24.12 -3.73 7.74
N GLU A 115 24.50 -3.48 6.49
CA GLU A 115 25.16 -4.48 5.63
C GLU A 115 26.55 -4.88 6.13
N GLU A 116 27.26 -3.97 6.79
CA GLU A 116 28.59 -4.22 7.36
C GLU A 116 28.52 -4.86 8.76
N TYR A 117 27.44 -4.61 9.52
CA TYR A 117 27.30 -5.13 10.89
C TYR A 117 26.91 -6.61 10.92
N PHE A 118 26.03 -7.03 10.02
CA PHE A 118 25.53 -8.41 9.95
C PHE A 118 26.14 -9.17 8.77
N THR A 119 26.49 -10.43 9.02
CA THR A 119 26.92 -11.36 7.97
C THR A 119 25.78 -11.68 7.00
N PRO A 120 26.06 -12.19 5.79
CA PRO A 120 25.02 -12.60 4.85
C PRO A 120 23.99 -13.58 5.43
N GLU A 121 24.45 -14.54 6.24
CA GLU A 121 23.59 -15.53 6.89
C GLU A 121 22.69 -14.90 7.96
N GLU A 122 23.23 -14.00 8.78
CA GLU A 122 22.45 -13.25 9.78
C GLU A 122 21.44 -12.32 9.10
N ASN A 123 21.82 -11.67 7.99
CA ASN A 123 20.92 -10.84 7.19
C ASN A 123 19.73 -11.62 6.65
N MET A 124 19.97 -12.84 6.18
CA MET A 124 18.91 -13.74 5.72
C MET A 124 18.00 -14.17 6.87
N ALA A 125 18.56 -14.45 8.06
CA ALA A 125 17.80 -14.77 9.25
C ALA A 125 16.89 -13.60 9.67
N ILE A 126 17.43 -12.38 9.68
CA ILE A 126 16.68 -11.15 9.97
C ILE A 126 15.56 -10.93 8.95
N GLU A 127 15.84 -11.08 7.66
CA GLU A 127 14.82 -10.95 6.60
C GLU A 127 13.66 -11.93 6.81
N LYS A 128 13.99 -13.20 7.07
CA LYS A 128 13.00 -14.24 7.30
C LYS A 128 12.18 -13.97 8.58
N ALA A 129 12.84 -13.51 9.65
CA ALA A 129 12.17 -13.12 10.89
C ALA A 129 11.22 -11.95 10.66
N LEU A 130 11.62 -10.92 9.90
CA LEU A 130 10.77 -9.79 9.53
C LEU A 130 9.55 -10.22 8.71
N PHE A 131 9.74 -11.06 7.70
CA PHE A 131 8.62 -11.58 6.90
C PHE A 131 7.63 -12.34 7.78
N THR A 132 8.12 -13.20 8.66
CA THR A 132 7.29 -14.00 9.57
C THR A 132 6.55 -13.09 10.56
N ALA A 133 7.23 -12.11 11.15
CA ALA A 133 6.63 -11.14 12.06
C ALA A 133 5.54 -10.31 11.37
N HIS A 134 5.73 -9.91 10.12
CA HIS A 134 4.69 -9.22 9.35
C HIS A 134 3.44 -10.07 9.16
N ASP A 135 3.58 -11.37 8.90
CA ASP A 135 2.44 -12.28 8.77
C ASP A 135 1.73 -12.51 10.11
N GLU A 136 2.47 -12.64 11.21
CA GLU A 136 1.88 -12.73 12.55
C GLU A 136 1.18 -11.44 12.98
N VAL A 137 1.74 -10.26 12.65
CA VAL A 137 1.06 -8.97 12.85
C VAL A 137 -0.26 -8.91 12.10
N LYS A 138 -0.34 -9.43 10.87
CA LYS A 138 -1.62 -9.48 10.12
C LYS A 138 -2.65 -10.35 10.85
N ILE A 139 -2.25 -11.52 11.35
CA ILE A 139 -3.14 -12.42 12.11
C ILE A 139 -3.60 -11.76 13.42
N PHE A 140 -2.67 -11.14 14.14
CA PHE A 140 -2.98 -10.38 15.35
C PHE A 140 -3.98 -9.26 15.07
N LEU A 141 -3.75 -8.47 14.02
CA LEU A 141 -4.64 -7.38 13.61
C LEU A 141 -6.03 -7.87 13.19
N GLN A 142 -6.13 -9.04 12.56
CA GLN A 142 -7.43 -9.67 12.30
C GLN A 142 -8.21 -9.89 13.60
N GLY A 143 -7.56 -10.40 14.64
CA GLY A 143 -8.15 -10.52 15.98
C GLY A 143 -8.59 -9.18 16.55
N VAL A 144 -7.69 -8.19 16.54
CA VAL A 144 -7.99 -6.84 17.06
C VAL A 144 -9.15 -6.18 16.33
N ILE A 145 -9.19 -6.26 15.00
CA ILE A 145 -10.26 -5.67 14.18
C ILE A 145 -11.59 -6.38 14.45
N ASN A 146 -11.58 -7.70 14.65
CA ASN A 146 -12.80 -8.42 15.01
C ASN A 146 -13.31 -8.01 16.40
N ASP A 147 -12.42 -7.85 17.38
CA ASP A 147 -12.76 -7.44 18.74
C ASP A 147 -13.22 -5.96 18.80
N LYS A 148 -12.62 -5.10 17.98
CA LYS A 148 -12.87 -3.65 17.90
C LYS A 148 -13.59 -3.24 16.62
N ARG A 149 -14.50 -4.10 16.15
CA ARG A 149 -15.17 -3.93 14.86
C ARG A 149 -15.85 -2.57 14.69
N SER A 150 -16.52 -2.07 15.74
CA SER A 150 -17.19 -0.77 15.69
C SER A 150 -16.22 0.40 15.50
N GLU A 151 -15.05 0.37 16.16
CA GLU A 151 -14.00 1.38 15.97
C GLU A 151 -13.42 1.33 14.55
N TYR A 152 -13.26 0.11 14.02
CA TYR A 152 -12.78 -0.07 12.64
C TYR A 152 -13.78 0.47 11.61
N GLU A 153 -15.08 0.17 11.79
CA GLU A 153 -16.14 0.67 10.93
C GLU A 153 -16.29 2.20 10.99
N GLU A 154 -16.00 2.83 12.14
CA GLU A 154 -15.96 4.28 12.27
C GLU A 154 -14.78 4.89 11.51
N SER A 155 -13.56 4.34 11.68
CA SER A 155 -12.38 4.75 10.91
C SER A 155 -12.62 4.58 9.40
N LEU A 156 -13.21 3.47 8.97
CA LEU A 156 -13.57 3.22 7.58
C LEU A 156 -14.49 4.32 7.03
N LYS A 157 -15.56 4.67 7.74
CA LYS A 157 -16.48 5.75 7.33
C LYS A 157 -15.78 7.11 7.19
N ILE A 158 -14.85 7.42 8.08
CA ILE A 158 -14.04 8.65 7.99
C ILE A 158 -13.25 8.66 6.68
N PHE A 159 -12.60 7.56 6.33
CA PHE A 159 -11.83 7.48 5.09
C PHE A 159 -12.71 7.37 3.84
N GLU A 160 -13.87 6.73 3.89
CA GLU A 160 -14.85 6.77 2.79
C GLU A 160 -15.30 8.21 2.50
N GLN A 161 -15.52 9.00 3.54
CA GLN A 161 -15.87 10.41 3.37
C GLN A 161 -14.70 11.20 2.78
N LYS A 162 -13.48 11.03 3.30
CA LYS A 162 -12.28 11.66 2.73
C LYS A 162 -12.07 11.29 1.27
N GLN A 163 -12.30 10.03 0.90
CA GLN A 163 -12.20 9.59 -0.48
C GLN A 163 -13.18 10.33 -1.38
N LYS A 164 -14.44 10.49 -0.94
CA LYS A 164 -15.45 11.27 -1.68
C LYS A 164 -15.02 12.73 -1.84
N ASP A 165 -14.49 13.33 -0.78
CA ASP A 165 -14.03 14.71 -0.80
C ASP A 165 -12.86 14.89 -1.80
N LEU A 166 -11.88 13.98 -1.79
CA LEU A 166 -10.78 13.95 -2.75
C LEU A 166 -11.26 13.74 -4.19
N ALA A 167 -12.24 12.86 -4.41
CA ALA A 167 -12.83 12.63 -5.73
C ALA A 167 -13.54 13.89 -6.25
N ASN A 168 -14.26 14.62 -5.38
CA ASN A 168 -14.92 15.88 -5.72
C ASN A 168 -13.91 16.99 -6.06
N MET A 169 -12.77 17.03 -5.36
CA MET A 169 -11.67 17.95 -5.66
C MET A 169 -11.07 17.67 -7.05
N VAL A 170 -10.82 16.39 -7.38
CA VAL A 170 -10.36 15.99 -8.72
C VAL A 170 -11.38 16.34 -9.80
N ALA A 171 -12.68 16.16 -9.53
CA ALA A 171 -13.74 16.56 -10.46
C ALA A 171 -13.74 18.09 -10.70
N SER A 172 -13.58 18.88 -9.65
CA SER A 172 -13.47 20.34 -9.74
C SER A 172 -12.28 20.78 -10.61
N LEU A 173 -11.12 20.15 -10.45
CA LEU A 173 -9.95 20.42 -11.29
C LEU A 173 -10.21 20.09 -12.77
N LYS A 174 -10.93 18.99 -13.05
CA LYS A 174 -11.34 18.64 -14.43
C LYS A 174 -12.25 19.72 -15.04
N GLU A 175 -13.17 20.28 -14.25
CA GLU A 175 -14.01 21.40 -14.71
C GLU A 175 -13.22 22.69 -14.98
N ILE A 176 -12.22 23.00 -14.16
CA ILE A 176 -11.34 24.16 -14.36
C ILE A 176 -10.52 23.98 -15.65
N ALA A 177 -9.95 22.79 -15.86
CA ALA A 177 -9.23 22.46 -17.09
C ALA A 177 -10.12 22.64 -18.33
N ALA A 178 -11.38 22.20 -18.28
CA ALA A 178 -12.32 22.35 -19.39
C ALA A 178 -12.65 23.82 -19.73
N LYS A 179 -12.52 24.75 -18.77
CA LYS A 179 -12.77 26.18 -18.95
C LYS A 179 -11.54 26.97 -19.40
N SER A 180 -10.34 26.37 -19.36
CA SER A 180 -9.09 27.06 -19.65
C SER A 180 -8.23 26.32 -20.67
N GLU A 181 -8.35 26.70 -21.95
CA GLU A 181 -7.60 26.08 -23.05
C GLU A 181 -6.07 26.22 -22.89
N LYS A 182 -5.61 27.29 -22.21
CA LYS A 182 -4.20 27.57 -21.94
C LYS A 182 -3.60 26.63 -20.88
N TRP A 183 -4.34 26.36 -19.80
CA TRP A 183 -3.84 25.62 -18.63
C TRP A 183 -4.32 24.17 -18.59
N ALA A 184 -5.26 23.79 -19.46
CA ALA A 184 -5.80 22.43 -19.52
C ALA A 184 -4.73 21.34 -19.57
N PRO A 185 -3.67 21.42 -20.40
CA PRO A 185 -2.67 20.34 -20.45
C PRO A 185 -1.93 20.15 -19.12
N GLU A 186 -1.60 21.23 -18.42
CA GLU A 186 -0.90 21.18 -17.13
C GLU A 186 -1.81 20.63 -16.03
N ILE A 187 -3.05 21.12 -15.95
CA ILE A 187 -4.02 20.66 -14.95
C ILE A 187 -4.33 19.16 -15.16
N LEU A 188 -4.48 18.71 -16.41
CA LEU A 188 -4.72 17.30 -16.73
C LEU A 188 -3.52 16.41 -16.38
N ASP A 189 -2.29 16.87 -16.57
CA ASP A 189 -1.09 16.14 -16.14
C ASP A 189 -1.04 15.98 -14.60
N LYS A 190 -1.40 17.04 -13.86
CA LYS A 190 -1.49 16.99 -12.40
C LYS A 190 -2.61 16.04 -11.94
N ILE A 191 -3.79 16.10 -12.55
CA ILE A 191 -4.89 15.16 -12.28
C ILE A 191 -4.43 13.72 -12.50
N LYS A 192 -3.73 13.45 -13.60
CA LYS A 192 -3.20 12.12 -13.88
C LYS A 192 -2.28 11.63 -12.75
N LYS A 193 -1.36 12.47 -12.29
CA LYS A 193 -0.47 12.15 -11.14
C LYS A 193 -1.25 11.90 -9.85
N PHE A 194 -2.30 12.68 -9.59
CA PHE A 194 -3.20 12.44 -8.45
C PHE A 194 -3.96 11.12 -8.61
N GLU A 195 -4.41 10.78 -9.82
CA GLU A 195 -5.10 9.52 -10.11
C GLU A 195 -4.17 8.31 -9.97
N GLU A 196 -2.90 8.45 -10.39
CA GLU A 196 -1.83 7.48 -10.16
C GLU A 196 -1.54 7.29 -8.66
N GLY A 197 -1.63 8.34 -7.85
CA GLY A 197 -1.44 8.28 -6.39
C GLY A 197 -2.49 7.46 -5.62
N TRP A 198 -3.58 7.04 -6.27
CA TRP A 198 -4.50 6.05 -5.69
C TRP A 198 -3.98 4.62 -5.81
N SER A 199 -3.07 4.37 -6.77
CA SER A 199 -2.51 3.05 -7.02
C SER A 199 -1.85 2.48 -5.75
N VAL A 200 -2.07 1.18 -5.51
CA VAL A 200 -1.50 0.47 -4.35
C VAL A 200 0.02 0.27 -4.46
N VAL A 201 0.58 0.51 -5.65
CA VAL A 201 2.01 0.35 -5.94
C VAL A 201 2.78 1.68 -6.01
N GLU A 202 2.09 2.81 -6.08
CA GLU A 202 2.69 4.15 -6.13
C GLU A 202 2.70 4.84 -4.76
N ARG A 203 3.39 5.99 -4.66
CA ARG A 203 3.33 6.82 -3.44
C ARG A 203 1.89 7.26 -3.17
N ASP A 204 1.51 7.22 -1.90
CA ASP A 204 0.19 7.61 -1.43
C ASP A 204 -0.22 9.02 -1.88
N PHE A 205 -1.53 9.17 -2.05
CA PHE A 205 -2.21 10.44 -2.35
C PHE A 205 -1.87 11.52 -1.30
N ASP A 206 -1.35 12.66 -1.75
CA ASP A 206 -0.96 13.79 -0.91
C ASP A 206 -2.04 14.89 -0.96
N GLU A 207 -2.86 14.93 0.09
CA GLU A 207 -3.99 15.86 0.22
C GLU A 207 -3.53 17.34 0.26
N ASP A 208 -2.40 17.63 0.91
CA ASP A 208 -1.91 19.00 1.06
C ASP A 208 -1.43 19.57 -0.27
N LYS A 209 -0.79 18.74 -1.10
CA LYS A 209 -0.46 19.12 -2.48
C LYS A 209 -1.70 19.37 -3.33
N LEU A 210 -2.75 18.58 -3.18
CA LEU A 210 -4.00 18.77 -3.94
C LEU A 210 -4.69 20.10 -3.58
N LYS A 211 -4.78 20.42 -2.29
CA LYS A 211 -5.40 21.68 -1.84
C LYS A 211 -4.68 22.89 -2.41
N HIS A 212 -3.35 22.86 -2.40
CA HIS A 212 -2.54 23.95 -2.95
C HIS A 212 -2.80 24.21 -4.43
N GLU A 213 -3.05 23.15 -5.21
CA GLU A 213 -3.33 23.24 -6.64
C GLU A 213 -4.74 23.77 -6.97
N ILE A 214 -5.67 23.77 -6.01
CA ILE A 214 -7.03 24.31 -6.17
C ILE A 214 -7.07 25.82 -5.85
N GLU A 215 -6.16 26.28 -5.00
CA GLU A 215 -6.09 27.68 -4.56
C GLU A 215 -5.41 28.61 -5.59
N TYR A 216 -4.71 28.05 -6.59
CA TYR A 216 -4.07 28.75 -7.71
C TYR A 216 -4.97 28.87 -8.95
#